data_AF-A0A317LR29-F1
#
_entry.id   AF-A0A317LR29-F1
#
_cell.length_a   1.000
_cell.length_b   1.000
_cell.length_c   1.000
_cell.angle_alpha   90.00
_cell.angle_beta   90.00
_cell.angle_gamma   90.00
#
_symmetry.space_group_name_H-M   'P 1'
#
loop_
_entity.id
_entity.type
_entity.pdbx_description
1 polymer ?
#
loop_
_entity_poly.entity_id
_entity_poly.type
_entity_poly.pdbx_seq_one_letter_code
_entity_poly.pdbx_strand_id
1 'polypeptide(L)'
;MDEELKIELLQAQIELHQYLYTRLGIALHDKVAQLLGSVNMLLGATMNDISLASDTLNIAQMSLCTAIQEIRKLSQPMQDIFSFNSLEHLQREVNDINASGTVPVALISVRRALSLSAEKQVMLFCILLDLVRNYMAWGVSIRIAAKTVEVTITDAALPLPLSEKILKRIRLLQGTYYCGNGVHILLPF
;
A
#
# COMPACT_ATOMS: atom_id res chain seq x y z
N MET A 1 -9.53 7.78 -27.26
CA MET A 1 -8.81 8.35 -26.09
C MET A 1 -9.68 8.27 -24.83
N ASP A 2 -10.91 8.77 -24.85
CA ASP A 2 -11.78 8.73 -23.66
C ASP A 2 -12.22 7.33 -23.23
N GLU A 3 -12.53 6.45 -24.18
CA GLU A 3 -12.93 5.08 -23.89
C GLU A 3 -11.76 4.24 -23.35
N GLU A 4 -10.57 4.45 -23.90
CA GLU A 4 -9.33 3.84 -23.44
C GLU A 4 -8.92 4.33 -22.04
N LEU A 5 -9.06 5.64 -21.77
CA LEU A 5 -8.86 6.19 -20.43
C LEU A 5 -9.83 5.56 -19.43
N LYS A 6 -11.11 5.41 -19.77
CA LYS A 6 -12.09 4.76 -18.90
C LYS A 6 -11.72 3.31 -18.59
N ILE A 7 -11.31 2.54 -19.58
CA ILE A 7 -10.88 1.15 -19.39
C ILE A 7 -9.68 1.09 -18.43
N GLU A 8 -8.67 1.94 -18.64
CA GLU A 8 -7.47 1.95 -17.78
C GLU A 8 -7.75 2.46 -16.36
N LEU A 9 -8.69 3.40 -16.18
CA LEU A 9 -9.14 3.83 -14.86
C LEU A 9 -9.87 2.70 -14.14
N LEU A 10 -10.75 1.95 -14.83
CA LEU A 10 -11.43 0.78 -14.26
C LEU A 10 -10.41 -0.31 -13.89
N GLN A 11 -9.42 -0.57 -14.73
CA GLN A 11 -8.36 -1.53 -14.43
C GLN A 11 -7.52 -1.09 -13.22
N ALA A 12 -7.15 0.19 -13.14
CA ALA A 12 -6.43 0.72 -11.98
C ALA A 12 -7.26 0.60 -10.70
N GLN A 13 -8.58 0.82 -10.77
CA GLN A 13 -9.46 0.57 -9.64
C GLN A 13 -9.46 -0.90 -9.23
N ILE A 14 -9.60 -1.84 -10.17
CA ILE A 14 -9.54 -3.28 -9.86
C ILE A 14 -8.21 -3.67 -9.22
N GLU A 15 -7.09 -3.16 -9.73
CA GLU A 15 -5.75 -3.40 -9.18
C GLU A 15 -5.61 -2.85 -7.76
N LEU A 16 -6.11 -1.64 -7.51
CA LEU A 16 -6.13 -1.07 -6.17
C LEU A 16 -6.94 -1.94 -5.22
N HIS A 17 -8.12 -2.40 -5.63
CA HIS A 17 -8.91 -3.32 -4.82
C HIS A 17 -8.10 -4.58 -4.51
N GLN A 18 -7.56 -5.26 -5.52
CA GLN A 18 -6.77 -6.49 -5.33
C GLN A 18 -5.62 -6.28 -4.35
N TYR A 19 -4.86 -5.19 -4.51
CA TYR A 19 -3.79 -4.82 -3.59
C TYR A 19 -4.30 -4.64 -2.14
N LEU A 20 -5.40 -3.89 -1.96
CA LEU A 20 -5.99 -3.67 -0.64
C LEU A 20 -6.51 -4.97 -0.02
N TYR A 21 -7.17 -5.83 -0.80
CA TYR A 21 -7.65 -7.15 -0.38
C TYR A 21 -6.50 -8.05 0.07
N THR A 22 -5.41 -8.10 -0.70
CA THR A 22 -4.23 -8.91 -0.33
C THR A 22 -3.59 -8.39 0.96
N ARG A 23 -3.36 -7.07 1.07
CA ARG A 23 -2.80 -6.49 2.30
C ARG A 23 -3.70 -6.73 3.51
N LEU A 24 -5.01 -6.59 3.32
CA LEU A 24 -5.97 -6.88 4.36
C LEU A 24 -5.93 -8.36 4.75
N GLY A 25 -5.88 -9.27 3.78
CA GLY A 25 -5.79 -10.71 4.04
C GLY A 25 -4.57 -11.06 4.87
N ILE A 26 -3.40 -10.49 4.56
CA ILE A 26 -2.16 -10.66 5.32
C ILE A 26 -2.31 -10.07 6.73
N ALA A 27 -2.73 -8.81 6.84
CA ALA A 27 -2.89 -8.13 8.13
C ALA A 27 -3.92 -8.84 9.04
N LEU A 28 -5.01 -9.33 8.45
CA LEU A 28 -6.02 -10.11 9.14
C LEU A 28 -5.44 -11.45 9.58
N HIS A 29 -4.77 -12.19 8.70
CA HIS A 29 -4.15 -13.47 9.02
C HIS A 29 -3.16 -13.33 10.18
N ASP A 30 -2.27 -12.35 10.13
CA ASP A 30 -1.25 -12.11 11.17
C ASP A 30 -1.88 -11.73 12.51
N LYS A 31 -2.85 -10.80 12.50
CA LYS A 31 -3.52 -10.36 13.74
C LYS A 31 -4.39 -11.45 14.34
N VAL A 32 -5.11 -12.20 13.52
CA VAL A 32 -5.92 -13.34 13.96
C VAL A 32 -5.03 -14.45 14.51
N ALA A 33 -3.93 -14.79 13.82
CA ALA A 33 -2.98 -15.80 14.27
C ALA A 33 -2.31 -15.42 15.59
N GLN A 34 -1.86 -14.17 15.72
CA GLN A 34 -1.25 -13.66 16.96
C GLN A 34 -2.21 -13.74 18.16
N LEU A 35 -3.46 -13.34 17.95
CA LEU A 35 -4.46 -13.27 19.02
C LEU A 35 -5.01 -14.66 19.39
N LEU A 36 -5.30 -15.52 18.41
CA LEU A 36 -5.69 -16.90 18.67
C LEU A 36 -4.55 -17.69 19.32
N GLY A 37 -3.29 -17.46 18.92
CA GLY A 37 -2.12 -18.05 19.56
C GLY A 37 -2.02 -17.66 21.04
N SER A 38 -2.28 -16.39 21.37
CA SER A 38 -2.29 -15.89 22.74
C SER A 38 -3.39 -16.53 23.58
N VAL A 39 -4.61 -16.66 23.01
CA VAL A 39 -5.73 -17.34 23.66
C VAL A 39 -5.43 -18.83 23.89
N ASN A 40 -4.84 -19.52 22.91
CA ASN A 40 -4.48 -20.92 23.03
C ASN A 40 -3.41 -21.15 24.13
N MET A 41 -2.43 -20.25 24.24
CA MET A 41 -1.43 -20.27 25.30
C MET A 41 -2.06 -20.08 26.69
N LEU A 42 -2.98 -19.12 26.83
CA LEU A 42 -3.69 -18.87 28.10
C LEU A 42 -4.57 -20.05 28.50
N LEU A 43 -5.29 -20.65 27.55
CA LEU A 43 -6.09 -21.85 27.80
C LEU A 43 -5.22 -23.04 28.19
N GLY A 44 -4.06 -23.23 27.55
CA GLY A 44 -3.09 -24.27 27.91
C GLY A 44 -2.50 -24.08 29.31
N ALA A 45 -2.21 -22.85 29.73
CA ALA A 45 -1.78 -22.55 31.10
C ALA A 45 -2.89 -22.87 32.12
N THR A 46 -4.14 -22.55 31.78
CA THR A 46 -5.33 -22.84 32.60
C THR A 46 -5.58 -24.34 32.75
N MET A 47 -5.38 -25.12 31.69
CA MET A 47 -5.56 -26.58 31.71
C MET A 47 -4.51 -27.30 32.58
N ASN A 48 -3.33 -26.71 32.75
CA ASN A 48 -2.26 -27.27 33.58
C ASN A 48 -2.39 -26.92 35.07
N ASP A 49 -3.15 -25.88 35.43
CA ASP A 49 -3.37 -25.48 36.82
C ASP A 49 -4.79 -24.94 37.06
N ILE A 50 -5.65 -25.83 37.57
CA ILE A 50 -7.08 -25.56 37.85
C ILE A 50 -7.28 -24.45 38.89
N SER A 51 -6.28 -24.18 39.74
CA SER A 51 -6.38 -23.14 40.77
C SER A 51 -6.42 -21.71 40.18
N LEU A 52 -5.96 -21.53 38.95
CA LEU A 52 -5.92 -20.25 38.22
C LEU A 52 -7.06 -20.10 37.20
N ALA A 53 -8.01 -21.04 37.17
CA ALA A 53 -8.93 -21.20 36.05
C ALA A 53 -9.86 -20.00 35.82
N SER A 54 -10.42 -19.41 36.87
CA SER A 54 -11.39 -18.30 36.74
C SER A 54 -10.77 -17.05 36.10
N ASP A 55 -9.60 -16.62 36.57
CA ASP A 55 -8.98 -15.39 36.09
C ASP A 55 -8.36 -15.57 34.71
N THR A 56 -7.74 -16.73 34.46
CA THR A 56 -7.10 -17.02 33.17
C THR A 56 -8.12 -17.22 32.04
N LEU A 57 -9.28 -17.86 32.34
CA LEU A 57 -10.40 -17.96 31.39
C LEU A 57 -11.03 -16.60 31.08
N ASN A 58 -11.18 -15.72 32.08
CA ASN A 58 -11.66 -14.36 31.87
C ASN A 58 -10.72 -13.55 30.96
N ILE A 59 -9.40 -13.64 31.18
CA ILE A 59 -8.40 -12.96 30.33
C ILE A 59 -8.42 -13.54 28.90
N ALA A 60 -8.54 -14.86 28.75
CA ALA A 60 -8.66 -15.51 27.45
C ALA A 60 -9.94 -15.05 26.70
N GLN A 61 -11.08 -14.97 27.39
CA GLN A 61 -12.34 -14.48 26.83
C GLN A 61 -12.23 -13.00 26.40
N MET A 62 -11.66 -12.14 27.26
CA MET A 62 -11.44 -10.72 26.93
C MET A 62 -10.52 -10.55 25.72
N SER A 63 -9.46 -11.36 25.62
CA SER A 63 -8.54 -11.38 24.48
C SER A 63 -9.24 -11.81 23.19
N LEU A 64 -10.14 -12.81 23.27
CA LEU A 64 -10.99 -13.24 22.15
C LEU A 64 -11.97 -12.15 21.70
N CYS A 65 -12.64 -11.47 22.64
CA CYS A 65 -13.53 -10.36 22.33
C CYS A 65 -12.78 -9.20 21.66
N THR A 66 -11.58 -8.89 22.14
CA THR A 66 -10.69 -7.87 21.55
C THR A 66 -10.31 -8.27 20.12
N ALA A 67 -9.98 -9.54 19.89
CA ALA A 67 -9.66 -10.05 18.56
C ALA A 67 -10.83 -9.91 17.58
N ILE A 68 -12.05 -10.25 17.99
CA ILE A 68 -13.25 -10.10 17.17
C ILE A 68 -13.48 -8.62 16.81
N GLN A 69 -13.24 -7.70 17.74
CA GLN A 69 -13.39 -6.26 17.48
C GLN A 69 -12.32 -5.72 16.51
N GLU A 70 -11.06 -6.13 16.66
CA GLU A 70 -9.98 -5.73 15.75
C GLU A 70 -10.18 -6.27 14.33
N ILE A 71 -10.65 -7.53 14.19
CA ILE A 71 -11.06 -8.10 12.90
C ILE A 71 -12.13 -7.24 12.23
N ARG A 72 -13.17 -6.85 12.98
CA ARG A 72 -14.25 -6.01 12.46
C ARG A 72 -13.74 -4.64 12.00
N LYS A 73 -12.89 -3.99 12.80
CA LYS A 73 -12.27 -2.71 12.42
C LYS A 73 -11.43 -2.82 11.16
N LEU A 74 -10.70 -3.92 10.96
CA LEU A 74 -9.89 -4.15 9.77
C LEU A 74 -10.74 -4.40 8.51
N SER A 75 -11.93 -5.00 8.66
CA SER A 75 -12.86 -5.25 7.54
C SER A 75 -13.66 -4.03 7.07
N GLN A 76 -13.76 -2.98 7.89
CA GLN A 76 -14.65 -1.83 7.67
C GLN A 76 -14.19 -0.81 6.60
N PRO A 77 -12.88 -0.51 6.39
CA PRO A 77 -12.41 0.48 5.41
C PRO A 77 -12.59 0.09 3.94
N MET A 78 -13.09 -1.11 3.65
CA MET A 78 -13.21 -1.64 2.28
C MET A 78 -14.27 -0.94 1.41
N GLN A 79 -15.10 -0.06 1.98
CA GLN A 79 -16.25 0.50 1.27
C GLN A 79 -15.98 1.82 0.54
N ASP A 80 -14.89 2.56 0.85
CA ASP A 80 -14.80 3.98 0.46
C ASP A 80 -13.54 4.36 -0.34
N ILE A 81 -13.43 3.80 -1.55
CA ILE A 81 -12.39 4.18 -2.54
C ILE A 81 -12.60 5.60 -3.05
N PHE A 82 -13.80 6.18 -2.90
CA PHE A 82 -14.07 7.57 -3.25
C PHE A 82 -13.40 8.57 -2.29
N SER A 83 -12.93 8.12 -1.11
CA SER A 83 -12.13 8.92 -0.17
C SER A 83 -10.61 8.73 -0.35
N PHE A 84 -10.19 8.02 -1.39
CA PHE A 84 -8.80 7.62 -1.61
C PHE A 84 -7.86 8.83 -1.77
N ASN A 85 -6.99 9.03 -0.77
CA ASN A 85 -5.86 9.96 -0.85
C ASN A 85 -4.59 9.19 -1.23
N SER A 86 -4.21 9.27 -2.51
CA SER A 86 -3.02 8.60 -3.04
C SER A 86 -1.73 8.88 -2.26
N LEU A 87 -1.57 10.08 -1.69
CA LEU A 87 -0.38 10.46 -0.91
C LEU A 87 -0.29 9.71 0.41
N GLU A 88 -1.40 9.56 1.12
CA GLU A 88 -1.45 8.86 2.41
C GLU A 88 -1.16 7.37 2.23
N HIS A 89 -1.74 6.77 1.19
CA HIS A 89 -1.48 5.37 0.85
C HIS A 89 -0.03 5.15 0.43
N LEU A 90 0.53 6.04 -0.38
CA LEU A 90 1.92 5.98 -0.80
C LEU A 90 2.88 6.18 0.37
N GLN A 91 2.62 7.14 1.25
CA GLN A 91 3.44 7.38 2.43
C GLN A 91 3.45 6.17 3.37
N ARG A 92 2.31 5.49 3.52
CA ARG A 92 2.23 4.24 4.29
C ARG A 92 3.09 3.15 3.65
N GLU A 93 2.99 2.95 2.33
CA GLU A 93 3.79 1.93 1.62
C GLU A 93 5.30 2.21 1.73
N VAL A 94 5.72 3.47 1.58
CA VAL A 94 7.12 3.87 1.72
C VAL A 94 7.63 3.60 3.13
N ASN A 95 6.82 3.90 4.16
CA ASN A 95 7.18 3.60 5.55
C ASN A 95 7.29 2.09 5.80
N ASP A 96 6.35 1.30 5.28
CA ASP A 96 6.36 -0.17 5.42
C ASP A 96 7.62 -0.77 4.75
N ILE A 97 7.99 -0.29 3.57
CA ILE A 97 9.21 -0.72 2.86
C ILE A 97 10.47 -0.33 3.64
N ASN A 98 10.55 0.93 4.10
CA ASN A 98 11.71 1.40 4.87
C ASN A 98 11.86 0.65 6.20
N ALA A 99 10.76 0.25 6.84
CA ALA A 99 10.79 -0.57 8.06
C ALA A 99 11.36 -1.97 7.82
N SER A 100 11.28 -2.50 6.60
CA SER A 100 11.88 -3.81 6.24
C SER A 100 13.41 -3.78 6.09
N GLY A 101 14.01 -2.59 6.01
CA GLY A 101 15.47 -2.41 6.02
C GLY A 101 16.22 -2.86 4.76
N THR A 102 15.54 -3.08 3.63
CA THR A 102 16.17 -3.58 2.40
C THR A 102 16.88 -2.47 1.60
N VAL A 103 16.16 -1.43 1.18
CA VAL A 103 16.70 -0.29 0.40
C VAL A 103 15.89 0.96 0.74
N PRO A 104 16.51 2.14 0.92
CA PRO A 104 15.78 3.35 1.26
C PRO A 104 14.92 3.84 0.10
N VAL A 105 13.62 3.99 0.36
CA VAL A 105 12.68 4.71 -0.51
C VAL A 105 12.43 6.09 0.09
N ALA A 106 12.71 7.13 -0.69
CA ALA A 106 12.51 8.52 -0.26
C ALA A 106 11.19 9.06 -0.84
N LEU A 107 10.31 9.58 0.02
CA LEU A 107 9.13 10.33 -0.40
C LEU A 107 9.29 11.80 0.03
N ILE A 108 9.46 12.69 -0.95
CA ILE A 108 9.59 14.12 -0.75
C ILE A 108 8.33 14.79 -1.30
N SER A 109 7.36 15.08 -0.43
CA SER A 109 6.13 15.79 -0.85
C SER A 109 6.10 17.23 -0.34
N VAL A 110 5.85 18.17 -1.25
CA VAL A 110 5.64 19.60 -0.91
C VAL A 110 4.18 19.88 -0.54
N ARG A 111 3.25 18.93 -0.74
CA ARG A 111 1.81 19.08 -0.44
C ARG A 111 1.22 17.89 0.33
N ARG A 112 0.08 18.14 0.98
CA ARG A 112 -0.74 17.10 1.66
C ARG A 112 -1.83 16.49 0.76
N ALA A 113 -2.13 17.10 -0.38
CA ALA A 113 -3.15 16.64 -1.31
C ALA A 113 -2.78 16.98 -2.76
N LEU A 114 -3.15 16.09 -3.69
CA LEU A 114 -3.00 16.27 -5.13
C LEU A 114 -4.28 16.88 -5.71
N SER A 115 -4.15 17.83 -6.64
CA SER A 115 -5.28 18.42 -7.38
C SER A 115 -5.74 17.51 -8.54
N LEU A 116 -5.88 16.21 -8.28
CA LEU A 116 -6.30 15.19 -9.23
C LEU A 116 -7.69 14.65 -8.85
N SER A 117 -8.49 14.25 -9.84
CA SER A 117 -9.71 13.48 -9.58
C SER A 117 -9.35 12.16 -8.90
N ALA A 118 -10.27 11.60 -8.09
CA ALA A 118 -10.02 10.37 -7.35
C ALA A 118 -9.56 9.23 -8.26
N GLU A 119 -10.14 9.09 -9.46
CA GLU A 119 -9.78 8.03 -10.41
C GLU A 119 -8.36 8.22 -10.96
N LYS A 120 -7.95 9.46 -11.24
CA LYS A 120 -6.58 9.75 -11.66
C LYS A 120 -5.57 9.55 -10.53
N GLN A 121 -5.97 9.82 -9.29
CA GLN A 121 -5.14 9.51 -8.11
C GLN A 121 -4.94 8.01 -7.94
N VAL A 122 -5.97 7.20 -8.18
CA VAL A 122 -5.86 5.73 -8.19
C VAL A 122 -4.89 5.27 -9.26
N MET A 123 -5.02 5.77 -10.49
CA MET A 123 -4.10 5.44 -11.59
C MET A 123 -2.66 5.83 -11.26
N LEU A 124 -2.44 7.04 -10.74
CA LEU A 124 -1.13 7.49 -10.27
C LEU A 124 -0.56 6.57 -9.20
N PHE A 125 -1.38 6.20 -8.20
CA PHE A 125 -0.95 5.30 -7.15
C PHE A 125 -0.52 3.93 -7.70
N CYS A 126 -1.27 3.34 -8.63
CA CYS A 126 -0.88 2.07 -9.26
C CYS A 126 0.44 2.19 -10.03
N ILE A 127 0.69 3.30 -10.73
CA ILE A 127 1.99 3.55 -11.37
C ILE A 127 3.09 3.58 -10.31
N LEU A 128 2.93 4.39 -9.26
CA LEU A 128 3.93 4.53 -8.21
C LEU A 128 4.18 3.22 -7.46
N LEU A 129 3.13 2.45 -7.20
CA LEU A 129 3.22 1.15 -6.53
C LEU A 129 3.98 0.14 -7.40
N ASP A 130 3.66 0.06 -8.69
CA ASP A 130 4.38 -0.82 -9.63
C ASP A 130 5.86 -0.41 -9.74
N LEU A 131 6.16 0.90 -9.76
CA LEU A 131 7.55 1.38 -9.78
C LEU A 131 8.27 1.01 -8.48
N VAL A 132 7.70 1.34 -7.33
CA VAL A 132 8.33 1.05 -6.04
C VAL A 132 8.61 -0.46 -5.89
N ARG A 133 7.68 -1.33 -6.31
CA ARG A 133 7.84 -2.79 -6.23
C ARG A 133 8.86 -3.34 -7.22
N ASN A 134 8.79 -2.92 -8.47
CA ASN A 134 9.69 -3.43 -9.50
C ASN A 134 11.12 -2.94 -9.30
N TYR A 135 11.27 -1.79 -8.67
CA TYR A 135 12.56 -1.14 -8.49
C TYR A 135 13.01 -1.07 -7.04
N MET A 136 12.38 -1.80 -6.10
CA MET A 136 12.74 -1.80 -4.67
C MET A 136 14.18 -2.27 -4.40
N ALA A 137 14.77 -3.05 -5.31
CA ALA A 137 16.17 -3.46 -5.22
C ALA A 137 17.13 -2.28 -5.46
N TRP A 138 16.62 -1.15 -5.97
CA TRP A 138 17.33 0.09 -6.25
C TRP A 138 16.71 1.24 -5.44
N GLY A 139 17.46 2.32 -5.23
CA GLY A 139 16.99 3.44 -4.42
C GLY A 139 15.92 4.24 -5.17
N VAL A 140 14.66 4.17 -4.74
CA VAL A 140 13.56 4.92 -5.36
C VAL A 140 13.31 6.24 -4.60
N SER A 141 13.33 7.36 -5.31
CA SER A 141 12.99 8.69 -4.79
C SER A 141 11.77 9.23 -5.52
N ILE A 142 10.67 9.44 -4.81
CA ILE A 142 9.45 10.05 -5.32
C ILE A 142 9.38 11.48 -4.80
N ARG A 143 9.42 12.45 -5.71
CA ARG A 143 9.25 13.87 -5.42
C ARG A 143 7.91 14.36 -5.97
N ILE A 144 7.11 14.97 -5.12
CA ILE A 144 5.80 15.51 -5.48
C ILE A 144 5.84 17.03 -5.30
N ALA A 145 5.86 17.72 -6.43
CA ALA A 145 5.86 19.17 -6.54
C ALA A 145 4.46 19.71 -6.87
N ALA A 146 4.32 21.03 -6.99
CA ALA A 146 3.03 21.71 -7.01
C ALA A 146 2.09 21.31 -8.17
N LYS A 147 2.64 20.89 -9.32
CA LYS A 147 1.88 20.47 -10.52
C LYS A 147 2.49 19.25 -11.21
N THR A 148 3.48 18.63 -10.57
CA THR A 148 4.27 17.57 -11.17
C THR A 148 4.62 16.53 -10.11
N VAL A 149 4.45 15.27 -10.47
CA VAL A 149 5.07 14.15 -9.75
C VAL A 149 6.30 13.81 -10.56
N GLU A 150 7.45 13.88 -9.90
CA GLU A 150 8.75 13.44 -10.39
C GLU A 150 9.11 12.16 -9.65
N VAL A 151 9.19 11.04 -10.37
CA VAL A 151 9.77 9.81 -9.82
C VAL A 151 11.19 9.69 -10.34
N THR A 152 12.15 9.45 -9.46
CA THR A 152 13.56 9.20 -9.80
C THR A 152 13.97 7.85 -9.23
N ILE A 153 14.55 7.00 -10.07
CA ILE A 153 15.08 5.70 -9.66
C ILE A 153 16.60 5.80 -9.73
N THR A 154 17.25 5.78 -8.57
CA THR A 154 18.68 5.98 -8.39
C THR A 154 19.40 4.63 -8.52
N ASP A 155 20.42 4.62 -9.37
CA ASP A 155 21.26 3.47 -9.75
C ASP A 155 20.64 2.55 -10.83
N ALA A 156 20.79 2.98 -12.09
CA ALA A 156 20.39 2.22 -13.27
C ALA A 156 21.61 2.02 -14.19
N ALA A 157 22.48 1.08 -13.83
CA ALA A 157 23.55 0.61 -14.73
C ALA A 157 23.00 -0.04 -16.03
N LEU A 158 21.68 -0.22 -16.18
CA LEU A 158 21.01 -0.49 -17.45
C LEU A 158 19.64 0.20 -17.50
N PRO A 159 19.18 0.66 -18.68
CA PRO A 159 17.83 1.16 -18.83
C PRO A 159 16.86 -0.01 -18.67
N LEU A 160 16.24 -0.13 -17.50
CA LEU A 160 15.18 -1.09 -17.29
C LEU A 160 13.93 -0.56 -17.99
N PRO A 161 13.41 -1.24 -19.02
CA PRO A 161 12.24 -0.77 -19.73
C PRO A 161 11.05 -0.73 -18.78
N LEU A 162 10.36 0.41 -18.73
CA LEU A 162 9.04 0.50 -18.12
C LEU A 162 8.11 -0.45 -18.86
N SER A 163 7.23 -1.14 -18.12
CA SER A 163 6.22 -1.99 -18.74
C SER A 163 5.32 -1.19 -19.68
N GLU A 164 4.82 -1.81 -20.76
CA GLU A 164 3.88 -1.16 -21.69
C GLU A 164 2.66 -0.58 -20.96
N LYS A 165 2.21 -1.27 -19.91
CA LYS A 165 1.14 -0.83 -19.02
C LYS A 165 1.47 0.52 -18.36
N ILE A 166 2.66 0.67 -17.78
CA ILE A 166 3.08 1.94 -17.15
C ILE A 166 3.19 3.04 -18.20
N LEU A 167 3.82 2.75 -19.34
CA LEU A 167 3.97 3.71 -20.45
C LEU A 167 2.62 4.21 -20.95
N LYS A 168 1.65 3.31 -21.11
CA LYS A 168 0.28 3.63 -21.51
C LYS A 168 -0.40 4.55 -20.50
N ARG A 169 -0.31 4.25 -19.20
CA ARG A 169 -0.92 5.07 -18.15
C ARG A 169 -0.25 6.44 -18.01
N ILE A 170 1.06 6.53 -18.16
CA ILE A 170 1.78 7.82 -18.22
C ILE A 170 1.22 8.67 -19.38
N ARG A 171 1.07 8.08 -20.56
CA ARG A 171 0.51 8.78 -21.74
C ARG A 171 -0.92 9.26 -21.50
N LEU A 172 -1.77 8.43 -20.89
CA LEU A 172 -3.16 8.77 -20.59
C LEU A 172 -3.30 9.86 -19.53
N LEU A 173 -2.34 9.96 -18.61
CA LEU A 173 -2.21 11.06 -17.66
C LEU A 173 -1.48 12.29 -18.24
N GLN A 174 -1.20 12.30 -19.55
CA GLN A 174 -0.46 13.36 -20.24
C GLN A 174 0.95 13.58 -19.67
N GLY A 175 1.51 12.55 -19.03
CA GLY A 175 2.87 12.56 -18.52
C GLY A 175 3.91 12.34 -19.60
N THR A 176 5.15 12.62 -19.22
CA THR A 176 6.34 12.29 -20.00
C THR A 176 7.27 11.44 -19.16
N TYR A 177 8.07 10.62 -19.82
CA TYR A 177 9.13 9.86 -19.16
C TYR A 177 10.42 10.01 -19.97
N TYR A 178 11.54 9.99 -19.26
CA TYR A 178 12.86 9.97 -19.88
C TYR A 178 13.81 9.10 -19.05
N CYS A 179 14.69 8.40 -19.74
CA CYS A 179 15.71 7.55 -19.13
C CYS A 179 17.07 8.26 -19.25
N GLY A 180 17.69 8.56 -18.11
CA GLY A 180 19.02 9.17 -17.99
C GLY A 180 19.83 8.45 -16.93
N ASN A 181 20.34 9.17 -15.91
CA ASN A 181 20.91 8.58 -14.69
C ASN A 181 19.79 8.03 -13.76
N GLY A 182 18.91 7.20 -14.32
CA GLY A 182 17.67 6.76 -13.70
C GLY A 182 16.44 6.90 -14.59
N VAL A 183 15.30 6.44 -14.09
CA VAL A 183 14.00 6.65 -14.72
C VAL A 183 13.38 7.90 -14.12
N HIS A 184 13.04 8.86 -14.98
CA HIS A 184 12.34 10.07 -14.61
C HIS A 184 10.94 10.07 -15.20
N ILE A 185 9.92 10.18 -14.37
CA ILE A 185 8.52 10.27 -14.79
C ILE A 185 7.99 11.61 -14.33
N LEU A 186 7.47 12.40 -15.26
CA LEU A 186 6.87 13.71 -15.02
C LEU A 186 5.39 13.65 -15.38
N LEU A 187 4.52 13.69 -14.37
CA LEU A 187 3.06 13.66 -14.54
C LEU A 187 2.48 15.03 -14.21
N PRO A 188 1.89 15.75 -15.19
CA PRO A 188 1.23 17.02 -14.93
C PRO A 188 -0.12 16.82 -14.25
N PHE A 189 -0.43 17.63 -13.24
CA PHE A 189 -1.75 17.69 -12.63
C PHE A 189 -2.09 19.07 -12.06
#